data_AF-A0A452XH83-F1
#
_entry.id   AF-A0A452XH83-F1
#
_cell.length_a   1.000
_cell.length_b   1.000
_cell.length_c   1.000
_cell.angle_alpha   90.00
_cell.angle_beta   90.00
_cell.angle_gamma   90.00
#
_symmetry.space_group_name_H-M   'P 1'
#
loop_
_entity.id
_entity.type
_entity.pdbx_description
1 polymer ?
#
loop_
_entity_poly.entity_id
_entity_poly.type
_entity_poly.pdbx_seq_one_letter_code
_entity_poly.pdbx_strand_id
1 'polypeptide(L)'
;MPPPDLTCSSDVNNRLVERGIDLVYGGGSIGLMGLVSHAVHAGGRHVIGIIPRSLMPREVTGDPVGEVRAVSGMHERKAEMARFADAFIALPGGYGTLEELLEVITWAQLGIHKKPMWLLINFTLMATNYCKDFNQRSYQHHFEGMRSAFPT
;
A
#
# COMPACT_ATOMS: atom_id res chain seq x y z
N MET A 1 10.78 19.84 -10.23
CA MET A 1 11.29 18.93 -9.18
C MET A 1 10.19 17.90 -8.92
N PRO A 2 10.47 16.59 -8.94
CA PRO A 2 9.44 15.60 -8.59
C PRO A 2 8.99 15.80 -7.13
N PRO A 3 7.75 15.43 -6.79
CA PRO A 3 7.29 15.44 -5.40
C PRO A 3 8.25 14.66 -4.49
N PRO A 4 8.46 15.10 -3.24
CA PRO A 4 9.42 14.46 -2.32
C PRO A 4 9.15 12.96 -2.09
N ASP A 5 7.89 12.56 -2.21
CA ASP A 5 7.39 11.18 -2.14
C ASP A 5 7.91 10.29 -3.28
N LEU A 6 8.11 10.84 -4.49
CA LEU A 6 8.70 10.12 -5.62
C LEU A 6 10.24 9.98 -5.49
N THR A 7 10.91 10.98 -4.93
CA THR A 7 12.36 10.91 -4.67
C THR A 7 12.68 9.84 -3.63
N CYS A 8 11.93 9.82 -2.54
CA CYS A 8 12.03 8.80 -1.49
C CYS A 8 11.80 7.37 -2.05
N SER A 9 10.80 7.21 -2.90
CA SER A 9 10.52 5.93 -3.57
C SER A 9 11.68 5.48 -4.46
N SER A 10 12.33 6.40 -5.18
CA SER A 10 13.44 6.08 -6.09
C SER A 10 14.67 5.57 -5.33
N ASP A 11 15.00 6.21 -4.21
CA ASP A 11 16.12 5.79 -3.36
C ASP A 11 15.88 4.42 -2.71
N VAL A 12 14.63 4.16 -2.29
CA VAL A 12 14.24 2.83 -1.79
C VAL A 12 14.37 1.78 -2.87
N ASN A 13 13.88 2.04 -4.08
CA ASN A 13 13.95 1.10 -5.20
C ASN A 13 15.40 0.71 -5.51
N ASN A 14 16.29 1.70 -5.65
CA ASN A 14 17.70 1.45 -5.94
C ASN A 14 18.34 0.60 -4.84
N ARG A 15 18.07 0.90 -3.56
CA ARG A 15 18.60 0.12 -2.43
C ARG A 15 18.06 -1.31 -2.38
N LEU A 16 16.80 -1.53 -2.74
CA LEU A 16 16.22 -2.88 -2.84
C LEU A 16 16.93 -3.69 -3.92
N VAL A 17 17.11 -3.09 -5.10
CA VAL A 17 17.80 -3.72 -6.24
C VAL A 17 19.27 -4.01 -5.93
N GLU A 18 20.02 -3.02 -5.45
CA GLU A 18 21.45 -3.14 -5.10
C GLU A 18 21.70 -4.24 -4.06
N ARG A 19 20.78 -4.40 -3.11
CA ARG A 19 20.90 -5.40 -2.04
C ARG A 19 20.35 -6.76 -2.41
N GLY A 20 19.83 -6.93 -3.63
CA GLY A 20 19.23 -8.19 -4.05
C GLY A 20 17.99 -8.55 -3.23
N ILE A 21 17.13 -7.57 -2.93
CA ILE A 21 15.90 -7.77 -2.16
C ILE A 21 14.71 -7.90 -3.12
N ASP A 22 13.86 -8.90 -2.89
CA ASP A 22 12.62 -9.10 -3.62
C ASP A 22 11.47 -8.30 -3.01
N LEU A 23 10.44 -8.02 -3.81
CA LEU A 23 9.31 -7.19 -3.41
C LEU A 23 8.02 -8.01 -3.31
N VAL A 24 7.35 -7.89 -2.17
CA VAL A 24 5.95 -8.32 -1.99
C VAL A 24 5.10 -7.07 -1.81
N TYR A 25 4.02 -6.94 -2.58
CA TYR A 25 3.18 -5.75 -2.54
C TYR A 25 1.71 -6.05 -2.87
N GLY A 26 0.86 -5.02 -2.78
CA GLY A 26 -0.58 -5.14 -2.91
C GLY A 26 -1.15 -5.41 -4.32
N GLY A 27 -0.30 -5.59 -5.35
CA GLY A 27 -0.72 -5.99 -6.69
C GLY A 27 -1.31 -4.90 -7.61
N GLY A 28 -1.56 -3.69 -7.11
CA GLY A 28 -2.05 -2.57 -7.93
C GLY A 28 -0.99 -1.93 -8.83
N SER A 29 -1.35 -1.56 -10.06
CA SER A 29 -0.43 -0.96 -11.04
C SER A 29 -0.42 0.58 -11.00
N ILE A 30 -1.24 1.20 -10.15
CA ILE A 30 -1.46 2.66 -10.12
C ILE A 30 -0.65 3.31 -9.00
N GLY A 31 -0.06 4.48 -9.29
CA GLY A 31 0.63 5.30 -8.30
C GLY A 31 1.99 4.75 -7.85
N LEU A 32 2.36 4.99 -6.59
CA LEU A 32 3.66 4.59 -6.03
C LEU A 32 3.88 3.07 -6.09
N MET A 33 2.82 2.26 -5.92
CA MET A 33 2.92 0.80 -6.03
C MET A 33 3.37 0.35 -7.42
N GLY A 34 2.83 0.96 -8.48
CA GLY A 34 3.26 0.71 -9.85
C GLY A 34 4.72 1.12 -10.07
N LEU A 35 5.11 2.31 -9.62
CA LEU A 35 6.48 2.81 -9.78
C LEU A 35 7.52 1.93 -9.06
N VAL A 36 7.24 1.53 -7.82
CA VAL A 36 8.13 0.66 -7.03
C VAL A 36 8.25 -0.73 -7.64
N SER A 37 7.11 -1.35 -7.98
CA SER A 37 7.10 -2.69 -8.57
C SER A 37 7.84 -2.74 -9.91
N HIS A 38 7.65 -1.76 -10.79
CA HIS A 38 8.36 -1.70 -12.07
C HIS A 38 9.86 -1.46 -11.88
N ALA A 39 10.26 -0.56 -10.99
CA ALA A 39 11.67 -0.28 -10.76
C ALA A 39 12.41 -1.48 -10.18
N VAL A 40 11.81 -2.17 -9.21
CA VAL A 40 12.39 -3.38 -8.61
C VAL A 40 12.47 -4.52 -9.64
N HIS A 41 11.41 -4.71 -10.43
CA HIS A 41 11.41 -5.72 -11.50
C HIS A 41 12.44 -5.41 -12.60
N ALA A 42 12.55 -4.15 -13.04
CA ALA A 42 13.54 -3.70 -14.01
C ALA A 42 14.98 -3.87 -13.51
N GLY A 43 15.18 -3.81 -12.19
CA GLY A 43 16.44 -4.16 -11.53
C GLY A 43 16.74 -5.66 -11.47
N GLY A 44 15.93 -6.51 -12.10
CA GLY A 44 16.12 -7.97 -12.14
C GLY A 44 15.72 -8.69 -10.85
N ARG A 45 14.99 -8.03 -9.96
CA ARG A 45 14.48 -8.64 -8.72
C ARG A 45 13.12 -9.28 -8.93
N HIS A 46 12.78 -10.23 -8.07
CA HIS A 46 11.47 -10.86 -8.09
C HIS A 46 10.43 -9.94 -7.45
N VAL A 47 9.24 -9.89 -8.05
CA VAL A 47 8.12 -9.08 -7.58
C VAL A 47 6.88 -9.96 -7.49
N ILE A 48 6.22 -9.96 -6.32
CA ILE A 48 4.98 -10.70 -6.06
C ILE A 48 3.89 -9.70 -5.67
N GLY A 49 2.89 -9.55 -6.53
CA GLY A 49 1.67 -8.79 -6.27
C GLY A 49 0.55 -9.68 -5.74
N ILE A 50 0.00 -9.35 -4.58
CA ILE A 50 -1.12 -10.09 -3.99
C ILE A 50 -2.37 -9.22 -3.99
N ILE A 51 -3.38 -9.64 -4.74
CA ILE A 51 -4.57 -8.83 -5.00
C ILE A 51 -5.86 -9.66 -4.87
N PRO A 52 -6.92 -9.13 -4.23
CA PRO A 52 -8.21 -9.79 -4.24
C PRO A 52 -8.81 -9.82 -5.65
N ARG A 53 -9.43 -10.94 -6.02
CA ARG A 53 -10.10 -11.09 -7.32
C ARG A 53 -11.11 -9.98 -7.62
N SER A 54 -11.77 -9.45 -6.59
CA SER A 54 -12.74 -8.34 -6.72
C SER A 54 -12.12 -6.99 -7.06
N LEU A 55 -10.83 -6.78 -6.76
CA LEU A 55 -10.13 -5.51 -6.99
C LEU A 55 -9.29 -5.51 -8.27
N MET A 56 -9.01 -6.68 -8.86
CA MET A 56 -8.24 -6.78 -10.10
C MET A 56 -8.72 -5.85 -11.22
N PRO A 57 -10.04 -5.75 -11.55
CA PRO A 57 -10.48 -4.89 -12.65
C PRO A 57 -10.32 -3.39 -12.37
N ARG A 58 -10.13 -2.99 -11.11
CA ARG A 58 -10.05 -1.59 -10.69
C ARG A 58 -8.61 -1.12 -10.47
N GLU A 59 -7.76 -2.00 -9.95
CA GLU A 59 -6.41 -1.63 -9.50
C GLU A 59 -5.31 -2.11 -10.45
N VAL A 60 -5.61 -3.03 -11.37
CA VAL A 60 -4.68 -3.52 -12.40
C VAL A 60 -5.15 -3.00 -13.75
N THR A 61 -4.59 -1.87 -14.17
CA THR A 61 -4.94 -1.18 -15.42
C THR A 61 -3.91 -1.39 -16.53
N GLY A 62 -3.11 -2.45 -16.45
CA GLY A 62 -2.08 -2.82 -17.42
C GLY A 62 -1.51 -4.21 -17.12
N ASP A 63 -0.47 -4.62 -17.83
CA ASP A 63 0.21 -5.88 -17.54
C ASP A 63 0.94 -5.76 -16.20
N PRO A 64 0.59 -6.60 -15.21
CA PRO A 64 1.30 -6.59 -13.95
C PRO A 64 2.73 -7.08 -14.15
N VAL A 65 3.67 -6.45 -13.44
CA VAL A 65 5.07 -6.86 -13.44
C VAL A 65 5.33 -7.93 -12.37
N GLY A 66 5.98 -9.01 -12.78
CA GLY A 66 6.27 -10.15 -11.90
C GLY A 66 5.10 -11.13 -11.72
N GLU A 67 5.10 -11.83 -10.59
CA GLU A 67 4.07 -12.81 -10.22
C GLU A 67 2.86 -12.10 -9.61
N VAL A 68 1.64 -12.43 -10.07
CA VAL A 68 0.40 -11.97 -9.44
C VAL A 68 -0.37 -13.13 -8.84
N ARG A 69 -0.67 -13.02 -7.55
CA ARG A 69 -1.49 -13.97 -6.79
C ARG A 69 -2.86 -13.38 -6.51
N ALA A 70 -3.86 -13.95 -7.16
CA ALA A 70 -5.25 -13.58 -6.96
C ALA A 70 -5.85 -14.36 -5.77
N VAL A 71 -6.28 -13.64 -4.73
CA VAL A 71 -6.86 -14.20 -3.50
C VAL A 71 -8.36 -13.96 -3.40
N SER A 72 -9.03 -14.65 -2.48
CA SER A 72 -10.49 -14.57 -2.31
C SER A 72 -10.97 -13.27 -1.66
N GLY A 73 -10.14 -12.62 -0.84
CA GLY A 73 -10.53 -11.40 -0.13
C GLY A 73 -9.38 -10.67 0.55
N MET A 74 -9.71 -9.56 1.22
CA MET A 74 -8.73 -8.67 1.86
C MET A 74 -7.97 -9.31 3.02
N HIS A 75 -8.62 -10.17 3.82
CA HIS A 75 -7.96 -10.85 4.93
C HIS A 75 -6.90 -11.84 4.42
N GLU A 76 -7.24 -12.66 3.42
CA GLU A 76 -6.31 -13.59 2.78
C GLU A 76 -5.16 -12.83 2.10
N ARG A 77 -5.45 -11.69 1.46
CA ARG A 77 -4.44 -10.80 0.87
C ARG A 77 -3.40 -10.38 1.90
N LYS A 78 -3.83 -9.84 3.03
CA LYS A 78 -2.92 -9.36 4.10
C LYS A 78 -2.15 -10.52 4.73
N ALA A 79 -2.81 -11.66 4.97
CA ALA A 79 -2.17 -12.86 5.49
C ALA A 79 -1.07 -13.39 4.56
N GLU A 80 -1.35 -13.51 3.26
CA GLU A 80 -0.36 -13.99 2.29
C GLU A 80 0.78 -12.97 2.12
N MET A 81 0.50 -11.67 2.09
CA MET A 81 1.55 -10.63 2.06
C MET A 81 2.48 -10.75 3.26
N ALA A 82 1.92 -10.90 4.46
CA ALA A 82 2.71 -11.10 5.66
C ALA A 82 3.44 -12.44 5.68
N ARG A 83 2.94 -13.47 4.99
CA ARG A 83 3.60 -14.78 4.89
C ARG A 83 4.86 -14.71 4.03
N PHE A 84 4.78 -14.03 2.88
CA PHE A 84 5.90 -13.88 1.94
C PHE A 84 6.91 -12.79 2.32
N ALA A 85 6.50 -11.79 3.10
CA ALA A 85 7.40 -10.71 3.51
C ALA A 85 8.31 -11.13 4.66
N ASP A 86 9.62 -10.88 4.58
CA ASP A 86 10.54 -10.98 5.73
C ASP A 86 10.60 -9.69 6.54
N ALA A 87 10.23 -8.57 5.92
CA ALA A 87 10.20 -7.25 6.49
C ALA A 87 9.09 -6.40 5.86
N PHE A 88 8.66 -5.37 6.57
CA PHE A 88 7.63 -4.44 6.08
C PHE A 88 8.21 -3.05 5.89
N ILE A 89 7.85 -2.40 4.78
CA ILE A 89 8.16 -1.00 4.51
C ILE A 89 6.85 -0.28 4.20
N ALA A 90 6.51 0.72 5.00
CA ALA A 90 5.38 1.59 4.73
C ALA A 90 5.87 2.85 4.00
N LEU A 91 5.41 3.03 2.77
CA LEU A 91 5.62 4.23 1.96
C LEU A 91 4.44 5.20 2.13
N PRO A 92 4.58 6.49 1.74
CA PRO A 92 3.47 7.45 1.81
C PRO A 92 2.26 6.95 1.02
N GLY A 93 1.09 6.96 1.65
CA GLY A 93 -0.15 6.44 1.08
C GLY A 93 -1.40 6.94 1.82
N GLY A 94 -2.57 6.49 1.36
CA GLY A 94 -3.86 6.87 1.94
C GLY A 94 -4.34 5.91 3.04
N TYR A 95 -5.66 5.87 3.27
CA TYR A 95 -6.30 5.02 4.29
C TYR A 95 -5.92 3.53 4.20
N GLY A 96 -5.79 2.98 2.99
CA GLY A 96 -5.42 1.57 2.81
C GLY A 96 -4.05 1.26 3.39
N THR A 97 -3.05 2.10 3.11
CA THR A 97 -1.69 1.93 3.65
C THR A 97 -1.66 2.08 5.17
N LEU A 98 -2.48 2.98 5.74
CA LEU A 98 -2.60 3.11 7.19
C LEU A 98 -3.23 1.87 7.83
N GLU A 99 -4.29 1.34 7.23
CA GLU A 99 -4.98 0.13 7.70
C GLU A 99 -4.02 -1.08 7.71
N GLU A 100 -3.29 -1.28 6.61
CA GLU A 100 -2.28 -2.34 6.48
C GLU A 100 -1.15 -2.16 7.51
N LEU A 101 -0.66 -0.93 7.70
CA LEU A 101 0.38 -0.62 8.68
C LEU A 101 -0.06 -0.90 10.11
N LEU A 102 -1.26 -0.47 10.50
CA LEU A 102 -1.79 -0.69 11.84
C LEU A 102 -1.98 -2.18 12.14
N GLU A 103 -2.37 -2.97 11.15
CA GLU A 103 -2.52 -4.42 11.32
C GLU A 103 -1.18 -5.10 11.61
N VAL A 104 -0.15 -4.80 10.82
CA VAL A 104 1.20 -5.37 11.03
C VAL A 104 1.80 -4.92 12.36
N ILE A 105 1.62 -3.64 12.75
CA ILE A 105 2.04 -3.16 14.08
C ILE A 105 1.32 -3.94 15.18
N THR A 106 0.01 -4.14 15.03
CA THR A 106 -0.80 -4.88 16.00
C THR A 106 -0.31 -6.33 16.11
N TRP A 107 -0.01 -6.99 15.00
CA TRP A 107 0.51 -8.36 15.00
C TRP A 107 1.89 -8.47 15.64
N ALA A 108 2.76 -7.47 15.44
CA ALA A 108 4.03 -7.38 16.14
C ALA A 108 3.83 -7.21 17.66
N GLN A 109 2.90 -6.34 18.08
CA GLN A 109 2.57 -6.11 19.49
C GLN A 109 1.98 -7.35 20.18
N LEU A 110 1.14 -8.11 19.47
CA LEU A 110 0.57 -9.37 19.94
C LEU A 110 1.58 -10.53 19.91
N GLY A 111 2.78 -10.31 19.38
CA GLY A 111 3.82 -11.34 19.27
C GLY A 111 3.59 -12.38 18.17
N ILE A 112 2.66 -12.12 17.24
CA ILE A 112 2.34 -13.00 16.11
C ILE A 112 3.51 -13.06 15.11
N HIS A 113 4.28 -11.99 14.98
CA HIS A 113 5.55 -12.00 14.25
C HIS A 113 6.61 -11.10 14.90
N LYS A 114 7.87 -11.30 14.53
CA LYS A 114 9.02 -10.47 14.94
C LYS A 114 9.75 -9.83 13.77
N LYS A 115 9.09 -9.79 12.60
CA LYS A 115 9.62 -9.21 11.36
C LYS A 115 9.88 -7.70 11.53
N PRO A 116 11.03 -7.18 11.06
CA PRO A 116 11.34 -5.76 11.16
C PRO A 116 10.38 -4.92 10.31
N MET A 117 10.10 -3.71 10.79
CA MET A 117 9.22 -2.74 10.15
C MET A 117 9.94 -1.41 9.99
N TRP A 118 9.94 -0.87 8.78
CA TRP A 118 10.47 0.45 8.46
C TRP A 118 9.37 1.39 7.98
N LEU A 119 9.33 2.58 8.56
CA LEU A 119 8.40 3.64 8.22
C LEU A 119 9.15 4.69 7.40
N LEU A 120 8.91 4.74 6.09
CA LEU A 120 9.36 5.82 5.22
C LEU A 120 8.24 6.84 5.01
N ILE A 121 7.58 7.19 6.10
CA ILE A 121 6.52 8.20 6.15
C ILE A 121 6.89 9.31 7.12
N ASN A 122 6.61 10.55 6.71
CA ASN A 122 6.58 11.67 7.65
C ASN A 122 5.21 11.65 8.34
N PHE A 123 5.19 11.26 9.61
CA PHE A 123 3.95 11.10 10.38
C PHE A 123 3.09 12.38 10.41
N THR A 124 3.73 13.56 10.49
CA THR A 124 3.05 14.86 10.46
C THR A 124 2.36 15.11 9.11
N LEU A 125 3.01 14.73 8.02
CA LEU A 125 2.45 14.86 6.68
C LEU A 125 1.28 13.89 6.48
N MET A 126 1.40 12.66 7.00
CA MET A 126 0.35 11.65 6.96
C MET A 126 -0.90 12.12 7.72
N ALA A 127 -0.74 12.60 8.96
CA ALA A 127 -1.85 13.12 9.76
C ALA A 127 -2.53 14.33 9.09
N THR A 128 -1.75 15.21 8.46
CA THR A 128 -2.27 16.38 7.75
C THR A 128 -3.07 15.98 6.51
N ASN A 129 -2.52 15.06 5.69
CA ASN A 129 -3.21 14.54 4.51
C ASN A 129 -4.47 13.75 4.90
N TYR A 130 -4.41 13.00 6.00
CA TYR A 130 -5.55 12.29 6.56
C TYR A 130 -6.68 13.24 6.97
N CYS A 131 -6.37 14.33 7.68
CA CYS A 131 -7.36 15.34 8.05
C CYS A 131 -7.97 16.02 6.81
N LYS A 132 -7.17 16.28 5.77
CA LYS A 132 -7.64 16.85 4.51
C LYS A 132 -8.56 15.90 3.75
N ASP A 133 -8.16 14.65 3.57
CA ASP A 133 -8.94 13.62 2.88
C ASP A 133 -10.24 13.31 3.63
N PHE A 134 -10.17 13.23 4.97
CA PHE A 134 -11.36 13.05 5.81
C PHE A 134 -12.33 14.21 5.64
N ASN A 135 -11.83 15.44 5.72
CA ASN A 135 -12.67 16.62 5.58
C ASN A 135 -13.21 16.79 4.16
N GLN A 136 -12.55 16.25 3.12
CA GLN A 136 -13.02 16.36 1.74
C GLN A 136 -14.02 15.26 1.37
N ARG A 137 -13.75 14.01 1.74
CA ARG A 137 -14.60 12.85 1.38
C ARG A 137 -15.78 12.66 2.32
N SER A 138 -15.63 12.90 3.63
CA SER A 138 -16.74 12.81 4.59
C SER A 138 -17.76 13.93 4.37
N TYR A 139 -17.33 15.11 3.92
CA TYR A 139 -18.26 16.22 3.62
C TYR A 139 -19.11 15.92 2.38
N GLN A 140 -18.53 15.34 1.33
CA GLN A 140 -19.26 15.01 0.10
C GLN A 140 -20.19 13.80 0.27
N HIS A 141 -19.73 12.70 0.88
CA HIS A 141 -20.54 11.47 0.90
C HIS A 141 -21.44 11.29 2.15
N HIS A 142 -21.07 11.85 3.31
CA HIS A 142 -21.83 11.62 4.54
C HIS A 142 -22.89 12.70 4.79
N PHE A 143 -22.65 13.96 4.42
CA PHE A 143 -23.62 15.04 4.65
C PHE A 143 -24.69 15.17 3.55
N GLU A 144 -24.38 14.88 2.29
CA GLU A 144 -25.39 14.88 1.22
C GLU A 144 -26.35 13.68 1.34
N GLY A 145 -25.85 12.51 1.75
CA GLY A 145 -26.67 11.33 2.01
C GLY A 145 -27.55 11.42 3.26
N MET A 146 -27.12 12.15 4.30
CA MET A 146 -27.97 12.39 5.48
C MET A 146 -29.10 13.39 5.21
N ARG A 147 -28.91 14.37 4.29
CA ARG A 147 -29.98 15.30 3.89
C ARG A 147 -31.11 14.63 3.11
N SER A 148 -30.84 13.55 2.38
CA SER A 148 -31.88 12.79 1.67
C SER A 148 -32.59 11.75 2.56
N ALA A 149 -31.94 11.31 3.65
CA ALA A 149 -32.51 10.34 4.60
C ALA A 149 -33.46 10.98 5.64
N PHE A 150 -33.39 12.30 5.85
CA PHE A 150 -34.30 13.04 6.74
C PHE A 150 -34.76 14.35 6.08
N PRO A 151 -35.76 14.30 5.18
CA PRO A 151 -36.44 15.52 4.73
C PRO A 151 -37.22 16.13 5.90
N THR A 152 -37.08 17.45 6.09
CA THR A 152 -37.91 18.25 7.01
C THR A 152 -39.38 18.18 6.66
#